data_AF-A0A4Y9KYP3-F1
#
_entry.id   AF-A0A4Y9KYP3-F1
#
_cell.length_a   1.000
_cell.length_b   1.000
_cell.length_c   1.000
_cell.angle_alpha   90.00
_cell.angle_beta   90.00
_cell.angle_gamma   90.00
#
_symmetry.space_group_name_H-M   'P 1'
#
loop_
_entity.id
_entity.type
_entity.pdbx_description
1 polymer ?
#
loop_
_entity_poly.entity_id
_entity_poly.type
_entity_poly.pdbx_seq_one_letter_code
_entity_poly.pdbx_strand_id
1 'polypeptide(L)'
;ISGQVRRVTKAIRREMRRRAAVEPVIGHLKDDHRMRRNHLKGRDGDRINAVLAAAGYNFSLLRRWLAELLRGLLWILCRHLSQPHLA
;
A
#
# COMPACT_ATOMS: atom_id res chain seq x y z
N ILE A 1 30.65 8.94 -9.11
CA ILE A 1 30.64 8.36 -10.48
C ILE A 1 29.20 7.97 -10.81
N SER A 2 28.35 8.92 -11.27
CA SER A 2 27.01 8.59 -11.73
C SER A 2 27.08 8.25 -13.22
N GLY A 3 27.37 6.98 -13.52
CA GLY A 3 27.36 6.47 -14.88
C GLY A 3 25.94 6.53 -15.45
N GLN A 4 25.64 7.57 -16.22
CA GLN A 4 24.40 7.68 -16.96
C GLN A 4 24.37 6.54 -17.99
N VAL A 5 23.56 5.51 -17.74
CA VAL A 5 23.46 4.34 -18.63
C VAL A 5 22.92 4.80 -19.98
N ARG A 6 23.83 4.93 -20.94
CA ARG A 6 23.55 5.23 -22.34
C ARG A 6 22.55 4.19 -22.87
N ARG A 7 21.41 4.68 -23.38
CA ARG A 7 20.30 3.95 -24.02
C ARG A 7 19.36 3.17 -23.08
N VAL A 8 18.65 3.90 -22.22
CA VAL A 8 17.40 3.38 -21.62
C VAL A 8 16.32 3.33 -22.70
N THR A 9 15.98 2.12 -23.16
CA THR A 9 14.85 1.92 -24.08
C THR A 9 13.53 2.33 -23.42
N LYS A 10 12.48 2.63 -24.20
CA LYS A 10 11.16 2.99 -23.65
C LYS A 10 10.63 1.91 -22.68
N ALA A 11 10.92 0.64 -22.95
CA ALA A 11 10.59 -0.50 -22.09
C ALA A 11 11.33 -0.42 -20.74
N ILE A 12 12.65 -0.21 -20.75
CA ILE A 12 13.44 -0.08 -19.51
C ILE A 12 12.95 1.14 -18.71
N ARG A 13 12.66 2.28 -19.35
CA ARG A 13 12.14 3.47 -18.66
C ARG A 13 10.76 3.21 -18.01
N ARG A 14 9.91 2.40 -18.63
CA ARG A 14 8.61 2.01 -18.07
C ARG A 14 8.80 1.09 -16.87
N GLU A 15 9.71 0.14 -16.95
CA GLU A 15 10.05 -0.77 -15.86
C GLU A 15 10.65 -0.02 -14.67
N MET A 16 11.59 0.90 -14.90
CA MET A 16 12.17 1.74 -13.85
C MET A 16 11.11 2.58 -13.12
N ARG A 17 10.13 3.15 -13.85
CA ARG A 17 9.02 3.88 -13.23
C ARG A 17 8.12 2.99 -12.38
N ARG A 18 7.86 1.76 -12.83
CA ARG A 18 7.09 0.77 -12.03
C ARG A 18 7.84 0.43 -10.74
N ARG A 19 9.15 0.19 -10.82
CA ARG A 19 10.00 -0.10 -9.65
C ARG A 19 10.05 1.07 -8.68
N ALA A 20 10.23 2.29 -9.17
CA ALA A 20 10.26 3.49 -8.33
C ALA A 20 8.98 3.70 -7.50
N ALA A 21 7.82 3.23 -7.99
CA ALA A 21 6.56 3.29 -7.23
C ALA A 21 6.45 2.17 -6.17
N VAL A 22 7.14 1.04 -6.36
CA VAL A 22 7.03 -0.16 -5.51
C VAL A 22 8.16 -0.23 -4.47
N GLU A 23 9.36 0.25 -4.79
CA GLU A 23 10.52 0.26 -3.89
C GLU A 23 10.25 0.96 -2.54
N PRO A 24 9.55 2.11 -2.47
CA PRO A 24 9.21 2.73 -1.19
C PRO A 24 8.29 1.85 -0.35
N VAL A 25 7.33 1.17 -0.99
CA VAL A 25 6.41 0.24 -0.33
C VAL A 25 7.17 -0.99 0.20
N ILE A 26 8.13 -1.52 -0.56
CA ILE A 26 9.02 -2.60 -0.11
C ILE A 26 9.88 -2.14 1.08
N GLY A 27 10.38 -0.91 1.05
CA GLY A 27 11.14 -0.30 2.15
C GLY A 27 10.30 -0.21 3.44
N HIS A 28 9.10 0.38 3.36
CA HIS A 28 8.15 0.42 4.49
C HIS A 28 7.75 -0.98 4.95
N LEU A 29 7.56 -1.94 4.05
CA LEU A 29 7.25 -3.33 4.43
C LEU A 29 8.37 -3.97 5.26
N LYS A 30 9.63 -3.70 4.92
CA LYS A 30 10.80 -4.20 5.63
C LYS A 30 10.96 -3.57 7.02
N ASP A 31 10.77 -2.25 7.13
CA ASP A 31 10.97 -1.50 8.37
C ASP A 31 9.75 -1.51 9.31
N ASP A 32 8.54 -1.26 8.79
CA ASP A 32 7.33 -1.03 9.59
C ASP A 32 6.46 -2.29 9.78
N HIS A 33 6.45 -3.22 8.81
CA HIS A 33 5.53 -4.37 8.81
C HIS A 33 6.12 -5.68 9.33
N ARG A 34 6.94 -5.61 10.38
CA ARG A 34 7.42 -6.79 11.14
C ARG A 34 8.11 -7.86 10.29
N MET A 35 8.52 -7.56 9.05
CA MET A 35 9.25 -8.52 8.21
C MET A 35 10.58 -8.93 8.87
N ARG A 36 11.17 -8.03 9.68
CA ARG A 36 12.34 -8.27 10.53
C ARG A 36 12.06 -9.11 11.79
N ARG A 37 10.79 -9.38 12.12
CA ARG A 37 10.34 -10.19 13.26
C ARG A 37 9.70 -11.49 12.78
N ASN A 38 10.34 -12.14 11.79
CA ASN A 38 9.91 -13.46 11.36
C ASN A 38 10.16 -14.46 12.51
N HIS A 39 9.09 -15.01 13.07
CA HIS A 39 9.17 -16.07 14.09
C HIS A 39 9.15 -17.47 13.46
N LEU A 40 8.96 -17.56 12.13
CA LEU A 40 8.99 -18.81 11.39
C LEU A 40 10.43 -19.17 11.04
N LYS A 41 10.78 -20.44 11.24
CA LYS A 41 12.16 -20.92 11.12
C LYS A 41 12.50 -21.29 9.66
N GLY A 42 13.65 -20.82 9.18
CA GLY A 42 14.24 -21.24 7.90
C GLY A 42 13.64 -20.58 6.66
N ARG A 43 14.17 -20.97 5.48
CA ARG A 43 13.86 -20.34 4.19
C ARG A 43 12.37 -20.33 3.83
N ASP A 44 11.64 -21.38 4.18
CA ASP A 44 10.21 -21.44 3.89
C ASP A 44 9.43 -20.48 4.79
N GLY A 45 9.86 -20.33 6.05
CA GLY A 45 9.34 -19.30 6.94
C GLY A 45 9.55 -17.89 6.40
N ASP A 46 10.72 -17.58 5.85
CA ASP A 46 11.02 -16.27 5.26
C ASP A 46 10.12 -15.95 4.05
N ARG A 47 9.87 -16.93 3.20
CA ARG A 47 8.94 -16.80 2.06
C ARG A 47 7.52 -16.53 2.53
N ILE A 48 7.04 -17.30 3.49
CA ILE A 48 5.69 -17.13 4.06
C ILE A 48 5.56 -15.75 4.71
N ASN A 49 6.55 -15.34 5.49
CA ASN A 49 6.55 -14.04 6.16
C ASN A 49 6.51 -12.87 5.15
N ALA A 50 7.24 -12.95 4.04
CA ALA A 50 7.19 -11.94 2.99
C ALA A 50 5.79 -11.82 2.35
N VAL A 51 5.15 -12.95 2.06
CA VAL A 51 3.79 -12.98 1.49
C VAL A 51 2.77 -12.41 2.47
N LEU A 52 2.84 -12.82 3.74
CA LEU A 52 1.92 -12.35 4.78
C LEU A 52 2.11 -10.87 5.09
N ALA A 53 3.34 -10.37 5.12
CA ALA A 53 3.61 -8.94 5.30
C ALA A 53 2.99 -8.12 4.16
N ALA A 54 3.18 -8.55 2.91
CA ALA A 54 2.57 -7.89 1.74
C ALA A 54 1.03 -7.93 1.79
N ALA A 55 0.44 -9.08 2.17
CA ALA A 55 -1.00 -9.19 2.34
C ALA A 55 -1.53 -8.26 3.46
N GLY A 56 -0.83 -8.20 4.60
CA GLY A 56 -1.16 -7.31 5.71
C GLY A 56 -1.12 -5.83 5.33
N TYR A 57 -0.13 -5.42 4.53
CA TYR A 57 -0.07 -4.07 3.98
C TYR A 57 -1.28 -3.78 3.07
N ASN A 58 -1.62 -4.70 2.17
CA ASN A 58 -2.79 -4.56 1.30
C ASN A 58 -4.11 -4.45 2.09
N PHE A 59 -4.29 -5.26 3.13
CA PHE A 59 -5.46 -5.15 4.01
C PHE A 59 -5.49 -3.83 4.78
N SER A 60 -4.33 -3.27 5.16
CA SER A 60 -4.27 -1.97 5.82
C SER A 60 -4.77 -0.84 4.89
N LEU A 61 -4.43 -0.91 3.59
CA LEU A 61 -4.92 0.00 2.57
C LEU A 61 -6.42 -0.18 2.38
N LEU A 62 -6.90 -1.41 2.20
CA LEU A 62 -8.32 -1.70 2.02
C LEU A 62 -9.15 -1.17 3.21
N ARG A 63 -8.67 -1.38 4.44
CA ARG A 63 -9.30 -0.87 5.65
C ARG A 63 -9.36 0.67 5.67
N ARG A 64 -8.30 1.35 5.24
CA ARG A 64 -8.29 2.82 5.13
C ARG A 64 -9.33 3.29 4.11
N TRP A 65 -9.37 2.69 2.93
CA TRP A 65 -10.37 3.01 1.90
C TRP A 65 -11.80 2.82 2.39
N LEU A 66 -12.07 1.68 3.05
CA LEU A 66 -13.39 1.41 3.62
C LEU A 66 -13.77 2.45 4.69
N ALA A 67 -12.83 2.84 5.55
CA ALA A 67 -13.07 3.86 6.57
C ALA A 67 -13.43 5.21 5.96
N GLU A 68 -12.72 5.64 4.90
CA GLU A 68 -13.05 6.90 4.20
C GLU A 68 -14.40 6.83 3.48
N LEU A 69 -14.70 5.69 2.84
CA LEU A 69 -16.01 5.48 2.21
C LEU A 69 -17.14 5.59 3.24
N LEU A 70 -17.01 4.91 4.39
CA LEU A 70 -18.02 4.94 5.46
C LEU A 70 -18.18 6.35 6.04
N ARG A 71 -17.09 7.10 6.23
CA ARG A 71 -17.18 8.51 6.66
C ARG A 71 -17.92 9.37 5.65
N GLY A 72 -17.66 9.19 4.35
CA GLY A 72 -18.36 9.91 3.29
C GLY A 72 -19.86 9.61 3.29
N LEU A 73 -20.23 8.34 3.40
CA LEU A 73 -21.64 7.92 3.49
C LEU A 73 -22.32 8.48 4.73
N LEU A 74 -21.67 8.42 5.89
CA LEU A 74 -22.19 8.98 7.13
C LEU A 74 -22.37 10.49 7.02
N TRP A 75 -21.42 11.20 6.41
CA TRP A 75 -21.53 12.65 6.20
C TRP A 75 -22.72 13.01 5.30
N ILE A 76 -22.93 12.28 4.21
CA ILE A 76 -24.10 12.45 3.33
C ILE A 76 -25.39 12.19 4.10
N LEU A 77 -25.45 11.10 4.86
CA LEU A 77 -26.62 10.74 5.66
C LEU A 77 -26.93 11.81 6.72
N CYS A 78 -25.91 12.24 7.48
CA CYS A 78 -26.06 13.31 8.46
C CYS A 78 -26.54 14.61 7.81
N ARG A 79 -26.00 14.98 6.64
CA ARG A 79 -26.44 16.18 5.90
C ARG A 79 -27.89 16.07 5.47
N HIS A 80 -28.33 14.90 5.01
CA HIS A 80 -29.71 14.68 4.60
C HIS A 80 -30.68 14.73 5.78
N LEU A 81 -30.35 14.08 6.89
CA LEU A 81 -31.14 14.12 8.12
C LEU A 81 -31.16 15.50 8.80
N SER A 82 -30.13 16.31 8.58
CA SER A 82 -30.03 17.67 9.11
C SER A 82 -30.68 18.71 8.20
N GLN A 83 -31.28 18.34 7.05
CA GLN A 83 -32.15 19.27 6.32
C GLN A 83 -33.48 19.34 7.07
N PRO A 84 -33.80 20.45 7.75
CA PRO A 84 -35.17 20.63 8.22
C PRO A 84 -36.03 20.70 6.97
N HIS A 85 -37.03 19.82 6.89
CA HIS A 85 -38.12 19.99 5.94
C HIS A 85 -38.73 21.36 6.26
N LEU A 86 -38.46 22.34 5.40
CA LEU A 86 -39.17 23.61 5.39
C LEU A 86 -40.65 23.28 5.14
N ALA A 87 -41.38 23.15 6.24
CA ALA A 87 -42.84 23.20 6.31
C ALA A 87 -43.19 24.44 7.12
#